data_AF-A0A4P9ZHF8-F1
#
_entry.id   AF-A0A4P9ZHF8-F1
#
_cell.length_a   1.000
_cell.length_b   1.000
_cell.length_c   1.000
_cell.angle_alpha   90.00
_cell.angle_beta   90.00
_cell.angle_gamma   90.00
#
_symmetry.space_group_name_H-M   'P 1'
#
loop_
_entity.id
_entity.type
_entity.pdbx_description
1 polymer ?
#
loop_
_entity_poly.entity_id
_entity_poly.type
_entity_poly.pdbx_seq_one_letter_code
_entity_poly.pdbx_strand_id
1 'polypeptide(L)'
;MCRTTKYYSALYRITPASTNTMAVTRSRTQTQGISWSRAAKASLLTLLTVLFFFVACFHVCWAIKAFYHDRYGSALYNVVIIVGGLVLNATVSIYFLVFLETCLLSDGIDADHKKYI
;
A
#
# COMPACT_ATOMS: atom_id res chain seq x y z
N MET A 1 24.25 -37.60 -49.49
CA MET A 1 22.93 -37.82 -50.12
C MET A 1 21.89 -38.00 -49.04
N CYS A 2 20.78 -37.22 -49.10
CA CYS A 2 19.45 -37.44 -48.49
C CYS A 2 19.30 -37.68 -46.97
N ARG A 3 18.30 -37.19 -46.25
CA ARG A 3 17.23 -36.19 -46.46
C ARG A 3 16.50 -36.07 -45.10
N THR A 4 16.36 -34.84 -44.61
CA THR A 4 15.14 -34.31 -43.96
C THR A 4 14.34 -35.20 -42.98
N THR A 5 14.52 -35.00 -41.67
CA THR A 5 13.49 -35.24 -40.65
C THR A 5 12.71 -33.95 -40.38
N LYS A 6 11.88 -33.56 -41.35
CA LYS A 6 10.75 -32.64 -41.14
C LYS A 6 9.50 -33.49 -40.92
N TYR A 7 9.20 -33.82 -39.65
CA TYR A 7 7.93 -34.46 -39.26
C TYR A 7 7.42 -33.92 -37.91
N TYR A 8 7.54 -32.60 -37.69
CA TYR A 8 6.79 -31.89 -36.66
C TYR A 8 5.63 -31.13 -37.30
N SER A 9 4.66 -31.85 -37.84
CA SER A 9 3.41 -31.26 -38.30
C SER A 9 2.43 -32.36 -38.64
N ALA A 10 1.24 -32.29 -38.04
CA ALA A 10 0.05 -33.10 -38.34
C ALA A 10 -0.10 -34.44 -37.60
N LEU A 11 -0.25 -34.37 -36.27
CA LEU A 11 -1.19 -35.25 -35.57
C LEU A 11 -2.06 -34.41 -34.62
N TYR A 12 -3.08 -33.83 -35.22
CA TYR A 12 -4.37 -33.51 -34.65
C TYR A 12 -4.77 -34.49 -33.54
N ARG A 13 -5.11 -33.98 -32.35
CA ARG A 13 -6.26 -34.51 -31.62
C ARG A 13 -6.79 -33.44 -30.70
N ILE A 14 -7.81 -32.78 -31.24
CA ILE A 14 -8.89 -32.05 -30.59
C ILE A 14 -9.07 -32.57 -29.15
N THR A 15 -8.44 -31.92 -28.19
CA THR A 15 -8.92 -31.93 -26.81
C THR A 15 -10.20 -31.09 -26.83
N PRO A 16 -11.32 -31.54 -26.26
CA PRO A 16 -12.46 -30.65 -26.09
C PRO A 16 -11.91 -29.42 -25.36
N ALA A 17 -12.22 -28.23 -25.89
CA ALA A 17 -11.90 -26.97 -25.24
C ALA A 17 -12.45 -27.06 -23.81
N SER A 18 -11.56 -27.46 -22.90
CA SER A 18 -11.92 -27.78 -21.54
C SER A 18 -12.30 -26.45 -20.95
N THR A 19 -13.56 -26.29 -20.58
CA THR A 19 -14.07 -25.15 -19.81
C THR A 19 -13.18 -24.79 -18.62
N ASN A 20 -12.36 -25.74 -18.16
CA ASN A 20 -11.35 -25.59 -17.12
C ASN A 20 -10.14 -24.72 -17.51
N THR A 21 -9.66 -24.70 -18.77
CA THR A 21 -8.48 -23.86 -19.12
C THR A 21 -8.81 -22.38 -19.18
N MET A 22 -9.99 -21.97 -19.67
CA MET A 22 -10.41 -20.57 -19.61
C MET A 22 -10.70 -20.10 -18.17
N ALA A 23 -11.22 -20.99 -17.32
CA ALA A 23 -11.40 -20.71 -15.89
C ALA A 23 -10.05 -20.51 -15.17
N VAL A 24 -9.05 -21.35 -15.46
CA VAL A 24 -7.69 -21.23 -14.88
C VAL A 24 -7.01 -19.93 -15.34
N THR A 25 -7.08 -19.57 -16.63
CA THR A 25 -6.46 -18.32 -17.12
C THR A 25 -7.14 -17.07 -16.55
N ARG A 26 -8.47 -17.08 -16.40
CA ARG A 26 -9.24 -15.99 -15.77
C ARG A 26 -8.91 -15.83 -14.29
N SER A 27 -8.74 -16.94 -13.57
CA SER A 27 -8.32 -16.91 -12.16
C SER A 27 -6.91 -16.34 -12.01
N ARG A 28 -6.01 -16.62 -12.95
CA ARG A 28 -4.61 -16.16 -12.91
C ARG A 28 -4.49 -14.65 -13.20
N THR A 29 -5.26 -14.12 -14.16
CA THR A 29 -5.32 -12.67 -14.43
C THR A 29 -6.03 -11.90 -13.32
N GLN A 30 -7.10 -12.44 -12.72
CA GLN A 30 -7.71 -11.83 -11.53
C GLN A 30 -6.75 -11.83 -10.34
N THR A 31 -6.03 -12.94 -10.10
CA THR A 31 -5.05 -13.01 -9.00
C THR A 31 -3.84 -12.09 -9.26
N GLN A 32 -3.41 -11.91 -10.51
CA GLN A 32 -2.39 -10.92 -10.88
C GLN A 32 -2.84 -9.48 -10.61
N GLY A 33 -4.06 -9.10 -11.02
CA GLY A 33 -4.61 -7.77 -10.76
C GLY A 33 -4.82 -7.50 -9.26
N ILE A 34 -5.25 -8.51 -8.50
CA ILE A 34 -5.42 -8.43 -7.04
C ILE A 34 -4.05 -8.35 -6.33
N SER A 35 -3.03 -9.08 -6.79
CA SER A 35 -1.68 -9.00 -6.19
C SER A 35 -0.99 -7.66 -6.45
N TRP A 36 -1.18 -7.09 -7.65
CA TRP A 36 -0.57 -5.81 -8.02
C TRP A 36 -1.23 -4.64 -7.28
N SER A 37 -2.57 -4.66 -7.16
CA SER A 37 -3.30 -3.67 -6.36
C SER A 37 -2.97 -3.75 -4.87
N ARG A 38 -2.75 -4.94 -4.31
CA ARG A 38 -2.30 -5.11 -2.92
C ARG A 38 -0.87 -4.60 -2.69
N ALA A 39 0.05 -4.92 -3.60
CA ALA A 39 1.43 -4.45 -3.51
C ALA A 39 1.51 -2.91 -3.64
N ALA A 40 0.74 -2.32 -4.57
CA ALA A 40 0.66 -0.87 -4.74
C ALA A 40 0.09 -0.18 -3.49
N LYS A 41 -1.00 -0.70 -2.92
CA LYS A 41 -1.60 -0.22 -1.67
C LYS A 41 -0.61 -0.25 -0.50
N ALA A 42 0.10 -1.36 -0.32
CA ALA A 42 1.12 -1.49 0.72
C ALA A 42 2.27 -0.48 0.54
N SER A 43 2.79 -0.35 -0.69
CA SER A 43 3.86 0.61 -0.99
C SER A 43 3.45 2.07 -0.79
N LEU A 44 2.19 2.41 -1.09
CA LEU A 44 1.64 3.74 -0.85
C LEU A 44 1.58 4.05 0.64
N LEU A 45 1.12 3.09 1.45
CA LEU A 45 1.10 3.22 2.90
C LEU A 45 2.52 3.41 3.44
N THR A 46 3.49 2.64 2.93
CA THR A 46 4.90 2.77 3.37
C THR A 46 5.47 4.15 3.01
N LEU A 47 5.24 4.62 1.78
CA LEU A 47 5.68 5.94 1.32
C LEU A 47 5.08 7.04 2.19
N LEU A 48 3.79 6.92 2.51
CA LEU A 48 3.09 7.88 3.33
C LEU A 48 3.63 7.91 4.76
N THR A 49 3.91 6.76 5.36
CA THR A 49 4.54 6.69 6.69
C THR A 49 5.90 7.39 6.71
N VAL A 50 6.71 7.21 5.66
CA VAL A 50 7.99 7.90 5.49
C VAL A 50 7.79 9.42 5.35
N LEU A 51 6.78 9.85 4.59
CA LEU A 51 6.43 11.27 4.48
C LEU A 51 6.05 11.87 5.84
N PHE A 52 5.23 11.18 6.63
CA PHE A 52 4.88 11.61 7.98
C PHE A 52 6.09 11.69 8.91
N PHE A 53 7.05 10.78 8.76
CA PHE A 53 8.31 10.87 9.50
C PHE A 53 9.09 12.16 9.18
N PHE A 54 9.18 12.56 7.91
CA PHE A 54 9.79 13.83 7.53
C PHE A 54 9.04 15.05 8.09
N VAL A 55 7.70 15.02 8.06
CA VAL A 55 6.86 16.07 8.66
C VAL A 55 7.08 16.16 10.17
N ALA A 56 7.19 15.02 10.86
CA ALA A 56 7.50 14.98 12.28
C ALA A 56 8.87 15.60 12.59
N CYS A 57 9.92 15.24 11.83
CA CYS A 57 11.25 15.85 11.95
C CYS A 57 11.21 17.37 11.74
N PHE A 58 10.47 17.84 10.73
CA PHE A 58 10.27 19.28 10.51
C PHE A 58 9.61 19.96 11.71
N HIS A 59 8.57 19.35 12.30
CA HIS A 59 7.91 19.90 13.47
C HIS A 59 8.78 19.89 14.74
N VAL A 60 9.64 18.89 14.92
CA VAL A 60 10.63 18.88 16.01
C VAL A 60 11.62 20.03 15.84
N CYS A 61 12.17 20.23 14.63
CA CYS A 61 13.05 21.36 14.34
C CYS A 61 12.35 22.71 14.57
N TRP A 62 11.08 22.82 14.17
CA TRP A 62 10.25 23.99 14.46
C TRP A 62 10.06 24.21 15.96
N ALA A 63 9.77 23.16 16.73
CA ALA A 63 9.58 23.23 18.16
C ALA A 63 10.83 23.71 18.89
N ILE A 64 12.00 23.18 18.51
CA ILE A 64 13.29 23.63 19.05
C ILE A 64 13.49 25.12 18.79
N LYS A 65 13.28 25.57 17.54
CA LYS A 65 13.38 27.00 17.20
C LYS A 65 12.37 27.86 17.95
N ALA A 66 11.15 27.37 18.14
CA ALA A 66 10.11 28.08 18.87
C ALA A 66 10.45 28.24 20.37
N PHE A 67 11.08 27.24 20.98
CA PHE A 67 11.61 27.33 22.34
C PHE A 67 12.78 28.31 22.45
N TYR A 68 13.76 28.25 21.55
CA TYR A 68 14.94 29.13 21.60
C TYR A 68 14.61 30.62 21.46
N HIS A 69 13.55 30.96 20.73
CA HIS A 69 13.16 32.34 20.47
C HIS A 69 12.06 32.87 21.40
N ASP A 70 11.66 32.13 22.43
CA ASP A 70 10.53 32.46 23.31
C ASP A 70 9.31 32.99 22.55
N ARG A 71 8.94 32.28 21.47
CA ARG A 71 8.03 32.79 20.45
C ARG A 71 6.65 33.22 20.98
N TYR A 72 6.22 32.63 22.11
CA TYR A 72 4.92 32.89 22.75
C TYR A 72 5.05 33.60 24.10
N GLY A 73 6.21 34.20 24.38
CA GLY A 73 6.44 35.15 25.47
C GLY A 73 6.64 34.56 26.86
N SER A 74 5.83 33.57 27.27
CA SER A 74 5.99 32.91 28.57
C SER A 74 6.26 31.40 28.43
N ALA A 75 6.99 30.85 29.40
CA ALA A 75 7.37 29.44 29.40
C ALA A 75 6.15 28.50 29.34
N LEU A 76 5.07 28.79 30.07
CA LEU A 76 3.85 28.00 30.04
C LEU A 76 3.17 28.03 28.66
N TYR A 77 3.04 29.21 28.04
CA TYR A 77 2.45 29.32 26.71
C TYR A 77 3.32 28.65 25.64
N ASN A 78 4.65 28.79 25.73
CA ASN A 78 5.58 28.06 24.87
C ASN A 78 5.38 26.56 25.00
N VAL A 79 5.35 26.01 26.21
CA VAL A 79 5.13 24.57 26.43
C VAL A 79 3.78 24.13 25.87
N VAL A 80 2.69 24.80 26.22
CA VAL A 80 1.34 24.38 25.79
C VAL A 80 1.20 24.42 24.27
N ILE A 81 1.67 25.49 23.61
CA ILE A 81 1.51 25.63 22.16
C ILE A 81 2.49 24.71 21.40
N ILE A 82 3.74 24.64 21.84
CA ILE A 82 4.77 23.86 21.13
C ILE A 82 4.54 22.35 21.35
N VAL A 83 4.40 21.92 22.61
CA VAL A 83 4.15 20.51 22.93
C VAL A 83 2.75 20.10 22.46
N GLY A 84 1.74 20.96 22.67
CA GLY A 84 0.39 20.70 22.18
C GLY A 84 0.34 20.59 20.66
N GLY A 85 1.07 21.44 19.93
CA GLY A 85 1.21 21.35 18.48
C GLY A 85 1.87 20.05 18.01
N LEU A 86 2.90 19.58 18.71
CA LEU A 86 3.54 18.29 18.44
C LEU A 86 2.58 17.12 18.67
N VAL A 87 1.89 17.10 19.82
CA VAL A 87 0.95 16.04 20.18
C VAL A 87 -0.22 16.02 19.21
N LEU A 88 -0.76 17.18 18.85
CA LEU A 88 -1.84 17.30 17.88
C LEU A 88 -1.42 16.77 16.51
N ASN A 89 -0.24 17.16 16.02
CA ASN A 89 0.29 16.65 14.75
C ASN A 89 0.47 15.12 14.79
N ALA A 90 1.07 14.58 15.85
CA ALA A 90 1.24 13.14 16.00
C ALA A 90 -0.11 12.41 16.02
N THR A 91 -1.09 12.93 16.77
CA THR A 91 -2.43 12.35 16.88
C THR A 91 -3.12 12.34 15.51
N VAL A 92 -3.18 13.49 14.83
CA VAL A 92 -3.82 13.60 13.51
C VAL A 92 -3.15 12.66 12.50
N SER A 93 -1.82 12.58 12.51
CA SER A 93 -1.05 11.71 11.63
C SER A 93 -1.37 10.23 11.85
N ILE A 94 -1.42 9.78 13.11
CA ILE A 94 -1.76 8.41 13.47
C ILE A 94 -3.19 8.08 13.03
N TYR A 95 -4.17 8.93 13.36
CA TYR A 95 -5.56 8.72 12.97
C TYR A 95 -5.72 8.66 11.45
N PHE A 96 -5.01 9.50 10.72
CA PHE A 96 -5.03 9.48 9.26
C PHE A 96 -4.41 8.21 8.68
N LEU A 97 -3.28 7.74 9.22
CA LEU A 97 -2.65 6.48 8.80
C LEU A 97 -3.55 5.27 9.08
N VAL A 98 -4.17 5.22 10.26
CA VAL A 98 -5.13 4.16 10.63
C VAL A 98 -6.38 4.21 9.75
N PHE A 99 -6.90 5.40 9.45
CA PHE A 99 -8.01 5.57 8.52
C PHE A 99 -7.66 5.02 7.13
N LEU A 100 -6.48 5.39 6.61
CA LEU A 100 -6.04 4.87 5.32
C LEU A 100 -5.77 3.37 5.35
N GLU A 101 -5.20 2.83 6.43
CA GLU A 101 -5.03 1.40 6.61
C GLU A 101 -6.39 0.70 6.55
N THR A 102 -7.36 1.13 7.36
CA THR A 102 -8.70 0.52 7.38
C THR A 102 -9.39 0.62 6.01
N CYS A 103 -9.35 1.76 5.32
CA CYS A 103 -9.92 1.88 3.97
C CYS A 103 -9.15 1.09 2.90
N LEU A 104 -7.82 1.02 2.94
CA LEU A 104 -7.04 0.31 1.91
C LEU A 104 -6.98 -1.21 2.14
N LEU A 105 -6.77 -1.67 3.38
CA LEU A 105 -6.60 -3.09 3.73
C LEU A 105 -7.94 -3.82 3.91
N SER A 106 -8.96 -3.21 4.50
CA SER A 106 -10.23 -3.89 4.78
C SER A 106 -10.92 -4.36 3.49
N ASP A 107 -10.91 -3.52 2.46
CA ASP A 107 -11.47 -3.85 1.14
C ASP A 107 -10.77 -5.04 0.46
N GLY A 108 -9.51 -5.32 0.81
CA GLY A 108 -8.73 -6.41 0.25
C GLY A 108 -8.91 -7.75 0.98
N ILE A 109 -9.16 -7.72 2.30
CA ILE A 109 -9.34 -8.93 3.11
C ILE A 109 -10.76 -9.51 2.94
N ASP A 110 -11.80 -8.68 2.89
CA ASP A 110 -13.17 -9.16 2.70
C ASP A 110 -13.37 -9.81 1.30
N ALA A 111 -12.66 -9.31 0.30
CA ALA A 111 -12.64 -9.88 -1.05
C ALA A 111 -11.98 -11.26 -1.12
N ASP A 112 -10.99 -11.55 -0.26
CA ASP A 112 -10.35 -12.88 -0.20
C ASP A 112 -11.14 -13.85 0.69
N HIS A 113 -11.82 -13.37 1.74
CA HIS A 113 -12.63 -14.23 2.62
C HIS A 113 -13.81 -14.88 1.88
N LYS A 114 -14.46 -14.16 0.94
CA LYS A 114 -15.54 -14.70 0.09
C LYS A 114 -15.09 -15.75 -0.93
N LYS A 115 -13.78 -15.96 -1.12
CA LYS A 115 -13.26 -16.99 -2.04
C LYS A 115 -13.23 -18.38 -1.40
N TYR A 116 -13.31 -18.47 -0.07
CA TYR A 116 -13.19 -19.71 0.69
C TYR A 116 -14.50 -20.13 1.40
N ILE A 117 -15.62 -19.45 1.10
CA ILE A 117 -16.98 -19.82 1.53
C ILE A 117 -17.79 -20.18 0.28
#